data_AF-J9FGW7-F1
#
_entry.id   AF-J9FGW7-F1
#
_cell.length_a   1.000
_cell.length_b   1.000
_cell.length_c   1.000
_cell.angle_alpha   90.00
_cell.angle_beta   90.00
_cell.angle_gamma   90.00
#
_symmetry.space_group_name_H-M   'P 1'
#
loop_
_entity.id
_entity.type
_entity.pdbx_description
1 polymer ?
#
loop_
_entity_poly.entity_id
_entity_poly.type
_entity_poly.pdbx_seq_one_letter_code
_entity_poly.pdbx_strand_id
1 'polypeptide(L)'
;MGETIELCAGLIDKSNISWRKHIQEEINEECGYKVNENDIKSIKTFVTGVGSSGAQQELFYAEIDETMKVSEGGGVDSEKIEKIFMTISEAQKYCEQKEVAGSPGMLYGLMWFFKNRCK
;
A
#
# COMPACT_ATOMS: atom_id res chain seq x y z
N MET A 1 6.85 -7.01 -20.87
CA MET A 1 6.74 -6.45 -19.51
C MET A 1 5.38 -6.82 -18.99
N GLY A 2 5.30 -7.34 -17.77
CA GLY A 2 4.05 -7.65 -17.09
C GLY A 2 3.77 -6.61 -16.00
N GLU A 3 2.57 -6.63 -15.48
CA GLU A 3 2.12 -5.77 -14.38
C GLU A 3 2.19 -6.54 -13.06
N THR A 4 2.49 -5.83 -11.98
CA THR A 4 2.46 -6.37 -10.61
C THR A 4 1.31 -5.75 -9.83
N ILE A 5 0.80 -6.49 -8.85
CA ILE A 5 -0.14 -5.98 -7.87
C ILE A 5 0.63 -5.66 -6.60
N GLU A 6 0.59 -4.39 -6.21
CA GLU A 6 1.38 -3.84 -5.13
C GLU A 6 0.49 -3.04 -4.16
N LEU A 7 1.01 -2.77 -2.97
CA LEU A 7 0.41 -1.80 -2.07
C LEU A 7 0.88 -0.41 -2.49
N CYS A 8 0.05 0.60 -2.24
CA CYS A 8 0.47 2.00 -2.30
C CYS A 8 1.75 2.20 -1.47
N ALA A 9 2.77 2.82 -2.05
CA ALA A 9 4.09 2.91 -1.46
C ALA A 9 4.94 4.05 -2.05
N GLY A 10 5.68 4.74 -1.20
CA GLY A 10 6.65 5.74 -1.62
C GLY A 10 7.82 5.88 -0.66
N LEU A 11 8.76 6.76 -1.00
CA LEU A 11 9.95 7.01 -0.20
C LEU A 11 9.68 8.09 0.85
N ILE A 12 10.18 7.88 2.06
CA ILE A 12 10.24 8.93 3.08
C ILE A 12 11.51 9.75 2.83
N ASP A 13 11.41 10.80 2.01
CA ASP A 13 12.57 11.56 1.50
C ASP A 13 12.58 13.06 1.88
N LYS A 14 11.42 13.65 2.16
CA LYS A 14 11.24 15.03 2.65
C LYS A 14 11.46 15.08 4.17
N SER A 15 12.53 15.74 4.59
CA SER A 15 12.90 15.86 6.01
C SER A 15 12.06 16.84 6.82
N ASN A 16 11.27 17.69 6.15
CA ASN A 16 10.48 18.77 6.76
C ASN A 16 9.03 18.36 7.09
N ILE A 17 8.62 17.12 6.82
CA ILE A 17 7.27 16.61 7.09
C ILE A 17 7.31 15.31 7.88
N SER A 18 6.19 14.96 8.51
CA SER A 18 6.05 13.71 9.26
C SER A 18 6.02 12.51 8.31
N TRP A 19 6.39 11.32 8.79
CA TRP A 19 6.17 10.08 8.03
C TRP A 19 4.69 9.88 7.69
N ARG A 20 3.75 10.32 8.54
CA ARG A 20 2.30 10.23 8.26
C ARG A 20 1.93 11.07 7.05
N LYS A 21 2.54 12.25 6.94
CA LYS A 21 2.32 13.16 5.83
C LYS A 21 2.83 12.56 4.52
N HIS A 22 4.00 11.93 4.54
CA HIS A 22 4.51 11.13 3.41
C HIS A 22 3.48 10.10 2.96
N ILE A 23 3.02 9.23 3.87
CA ILE A 23 2.05 8.18 3.53
C ILE A 23 0.71 8.77 3.03
N GLN A 24 0.25 9.88 3.60
CA GLN A 24 -0.94 10.57 3.11
C GLN A 24 -0.76 11.11 1.68
N GLU A 25 0.41 11.67 1.37
CA GLU A 25 0.73 12.17 0.03
C GLU A 25 0.69 11.03 -0.99
N GLU A 26 1.32 9.89 -0.70
CA GLU A 26 1.30 8.71 -1.56
C GLU A 26 -0.11 8.15 -1.77
N ILE A 27 -0.93 8.04 -0.71
CA ILE A 27 -2.33 7.59 -0.83
C ILE A 27 -3.15 8.55 -1.72
N ASN A 28 -2.87 9.85 -1.65
CA ASN A 28 -3.54 10.83 -2.49
C ASN A 28 -3.10 10.72 -3.95
N GLU A 29 -1.80 10.62 -4.20
CA GLU A 29 -1.20 10.60 -5.54
C GLU A 29 -1.51 9.28 -6.27
N GLU A 30 -1.24 8.14 -5.64
CA GLU A 30 -1.42 6.83 -6.25
C GLU A 30 -2.88 6.36 -6.17
N CYS A 31 -3.53 6.56 -5.02
CA CYS A 31 -4.86 6.02 -4.75
C CYS A 31 -6.01 7.03 -4.91
N GLY A 32 -5.74 8.35 -4.92
CA GLY A 32 -6.77 9.38 -5.09
C GLY A 32 -7.68 9.58 -3.87
N TYR A 33 -7.25 9.19 -2.67
CA TYR A 33 -8.00 9.36 -1.43
C TYR A 33 -7.25 10.24 -0.43
N LYS A 34 -7.99 11.08 0.30
CA LYS A 34 -7.43 11.96 1.33
C LYS A 34 -7.73 11.43 2.74
N VAL A 35 -6.91 10.49 3.20
CA VAL A 35 -6.97 9.93 4.55
C VAL A 35 -6.45 10.95 5.57
N ASN A 36 -7.05 11.04 6.75
CA ASN A 36 -6.49 11.85 7.84
C ASN A 36 -5.21 11.22 8.39
N GLU A 37 -4.15 12.00 8.60
CA GLU A 37 -2.87 11.50 9.14
C GLU A 37 -3.04 10.68 10.43
N ASN A 38 -4.00 11.05 11.28
CA ASN A 38 -4.25 10.36 12.55
C ASN A 38 -4.89 8.97 12.39
N ASP A 39 -5.49 8.69 11.24
CA ASP A 39 -6.14 7.41 10.95
C ASP A 39 -5.18 6.39 10.32
N ILE A 40 -3.96 6.83 9.96
CA ILE A 40 -2.89 5.98 9.43
C ILE A 40 -2.17 5.27 10.58
N LYS A 41 -2.22 3.93 10.56
CA LYS A 41 -1.67 3.06 11.61
C LYS A 41 -0.42 2.34 11.11
N SER A 42 0.70 2.49 11.81
CA SER A 42 1.88 1.66 11.58
C SER A 42 1.60 0.23 12.03
N ILE A 43 1.97 -0.74 11.18
CA ILE A 43 1.75 -2.17 11.40
C ILE A 43 3.07 -2.87 11.73
N LYS A 44 4.09 -2.67 10.90
CA LYS A 44 5.37 -3.37 11.03
C LYS A 44 6.47 -2.73 10.20
N THR A 45 7.67 -2.70 10.74
CA THR A 45 8.91 -2.42 10.00
C THR A 45 9.65 -3.73 9.71
N PHE A 46 10.15 -3.90 8.50
CA PHE A 46 10.91 -5.08 8.07
C PHE A 46 11.96 -4.72 7.02
N VAL A 47 12.91 -5.62 6.81
CA VAL A 47 13.96 -5.47 5.79
C VAL A 47 13.63 -6.32 4.58
N THR A 48 13.72 -5.73 3.39
CA THR A 48 13.58 -6.42 2.10
C THR A 48 14.87 -6.34 1.30
N GLY A 49 14.96 -7.18 0.26
CA GLY A 49 16.16 -7.24 -0.57
C GLY A 49 17.44 -7.57 0.22
N VAL A 50 17.37 -8.44 1.24
CA VAL A 50 18.48 -8.72 2.18
C VAL A 50 19.80 -9.06 1.47
N GLY A 51 19.74 -9.80 0.36
CA GLY A 51 20.93 -10.15 -0.44
C GLY A 51 21.38 -9.11 -1.46
N SER A 52 20.68 -7.97 -1.56
CA SER A 52 20.93 -6.93 -2.56
C SER A 52 20.97 -5.53 -1.95
N SER A 53 19.82 -4.98 -1.54
CA SER A 53 19.70 -3.61 -1.04
C SER A 53 19.72 -3.49 0.48
N GLY A 54 19.21 -4.50 1.20
CA GLY A 54 18.95 -4.39 2.63
C GLY A 54 17.98 -3.25 2.97
N ALA A 55 17.05 -2.93 2.06
CA ALA A 55 16.15 -1.80 2.20
C ALA A 55 15.19 -2.02 3.38
N GLN A 56 15.00 -0.98 4.20
CA GLN A 56 13.98 -0.99 5.24
C GLN A 56 12.64 -0.52 4.65
N GLN A 57 11.57 -1.26 4.93
CA GLN A 57 10.20 -0.89 4.60
C GLN A 57 9.35 -0.87 5.86
N GLU A 58 8.39 0.04 5.91
CA GLU A 58 7.38 0.11 6.96
C GLU A 58 5.99 -0.02 6.34
N LEU A 59 5.19 -0.92 6.89
CA LEU A 59 3.83 -1.20 6.44
C LEU A 59 2.83 -0.44 7.31
N PHE A 60 1.87 0.20 6.65
CA PHE A 60 0.80 0.96 7.28
C PHE A 60 -0.58 0.42 6.90
N TYR A 61 -1.60 0.81 7.65
CA TYR A 61 -3.01 0.52 7.39
C TYR A 61 -3.86 1.77 7.60
N ALA A 62 -4.79 2.00 6.68
CA ALA A 62 -5.83 3.01 6.78
C ALA A 62 -7.14 2.47 6.21
N GLU A 63 -8.25 3.02 6.68
CA GLU A 63 -9.58 2.79 6.08
C GLU A 63 -9.94 3.98 5.21
N ILE A 64 -10.57 3.70 4.07
CA ILE A 64 -11.04 4.71 3.13
C ILE A 64 -12.51 4.49 2.83
N ASP A 65 -13.18 5.57 2.44
CA ASP A 65 -14.51 5.52 1.83
C ASP A 65 -14.60 6.56 0.70
N GLU A 66 -15.69 6.50 -0.06
CA GLU A 66 -15.91 7.37 -1.22
C GLU A 66 -16.06 8.86 -0.88
N THR A 67 -16.35 9.22 0.36
CA THR A 67 -16.38 10.62 0.78
C THR A 67 -14.97 11.23 0.86
N MET A 68 -13.94 10.37 0.96
CA MET A 68 -12.54 10.77 0.99
C MET A 68 -11.91 10.86 -0.40
N LYS A 69 -12.63 10.48 -1.47
CA LYS A 69 -12.11 10.51 -2.84
C LYS A 69 -11.89 11.94 -3.31
N VAL A 70 -10.69 12.22 -3.82
CA VAL A 70 -10.28 13.55 -4.32
C VAL A 70 -9.79 13.51 -5.77
N SER A 71 -9.40 12.34 -6.28
CA SER A 71 -8.99 12.15 -7.68
C SER A 71 -9.15 10.69 -8.12
N GLU A 72 -8.82 10.39 -9.37
CA GLU A 72 -8.69 9.01 -9.84
C GLU A 72 -7.36 8.35 -9.45
N GLY A 73 -6.46 9.06 -8.75
CA GLY A 73 -5.11 8.56 -8.44
C GLY A 73 -4.28 8.35 -9.70
N GLY A 74 -3.35 7.39 -9.65
CA GLY A 74 -2.50 7.00 -10.79
C GLY A 74 -1.04 7.39 -10.67
N GLY A 75 -0.65 8.03 -9.57
CA GLY A 75 0.72 8.49 -9.32
C GLY A 75 1.01 9.83 -9.98
N VAL A 76 2.27 10.23 -9.95
CA VAL A 76 2.78 11.47 -10.54
C VAL A 76 3.86 11.21 -11.60
N ASP A 77 4.12 12.22 -12.43
CA ASP A 77 5.18 12.20 -13.45
C ASP A 77 5.13 10.99 -14.41
N SER A 78 6.10 10.08 -14.29
CA SER A 78 6.26 8.92 -15.18
C SER A 78 5.61 7.64 -14.66
N GLU A 79 4.95 7.71 -13.50
CA GLU A 79 4.28 6.57 -12.90
C GLU A 79 3.10 6.12 -13.76
N LYS A 80 2.85 4.81 -13.74
CA LYS A 80 1.77 4.16 -14.48
C LYS A 80 1.09 3.18 -13.53
N ILE A 81 0.22 3.73 -12.70
CA ILE A 81 -0.44 2.97 -11.64
C ILE A 81 -1.93 2.89 -11.99
N GLU A 82 -2.46 1.67 -11.98
CA GLU A 82 -3.91 1.42 -12.03
C GLU A 82 -4.36 1.00 -10.63
N LYS A 83 -5.35 1.71 -10.10
CA LYS A 83 -5.94 1.34 -8.82
C LYS A 83 -6.84 0.14 -8.99
N ILE A 84 -6.67 -0.82 -8.09
CA ILE A 84 -7.51 -1.98 -8.02
C ILE A 84 -8.32 -1.98 -6.72
N PHE A 85 -9.58 -2.38 -6.81
CA PHE A 85 -10.39 -2.74 -5.66
C PHE A 85 -10.62 -4.23 -5.70
N MET A 86 -10.35 -4.90 -4.58
CA MET A 86 -10.67 -6.32 -4.40
C MET A 86 -11.69 -6.45 -3.28
N THR A 87 -12.72 -7.24 -3.52
CA THR A 87 -13.52 -7.80 -2.43
C THR A 87 -12.64 -8.67 -1.54
N ILE A 88 -13.06 -8.88 -0.29
CA ILE A 88 -12.34 -9.77 0.65
C ILE A 88 -12.13 -11.16 0.04
N SER A 89 -13.13 -11.70 -0.64
CA SER A 89 -13.06 -13.01 -1.29
C SER A 89 -12.09 -13.05 -2.47
N GLU A 90 -12.02 -11.98 -3.28
CA GLU A 90 -11.03 -11.89 -4.37
C GLU A 90 -9.62 -11.82 -3.83
N ALA A 91 -9.39 -11.03 -2.77
CA ALA A 91 -8.08 -10.93 -2.13
C ALA A 91 -7.65 -12.25 -1.48
N GLN A 92 -8.58 -12.99 -0.86
CA GLN A 92 -8.30 -14.34 -0.33
C GLN A 92 -7.92 -15.30 -1.45
N LYS A 93 -8.71 -15.32 -2.54
CA LYS A 93 -8.42 -16.14 -3.72
C LYS A 93 -7.09 -15.76 -4.36
N TYR A 94 -6.69 -14.49 -4.33
CA TYR A 94 -5.37 -14.06 -4.79
C TYR A 94 -4.27 -14.69 -3.94
N CYS A 95 -4.36 -14.62 -2.61
CA CYS A 95 -3.38 -15.22 -1.70
C CYS A 95 -3.29 -16.76 -1.77
N GLU A 96 -4.35 -17.44 -2.18
CA GLU A 96 -4.38 -18.90 -2.30
C GLU A 96 -3.67 -19.42 -3.56
N GLN A 97 -3.40 -18.56 -4.54
CA GLN A 97 -2.71 -18.96 -5.77
C GLN A 97 -1.25 -19.35 -5.48
N LYS A 98 -0.78 -20.39 -6.18
CA LYS A 98 0.60 -20.88 -6.06
C LYS A 98 1.63 -19.83 -6.50
N GLU A 99 1.28 -19.07 -7.54
CA GLU A 99 2.14 -18.05 -8.14
C GLU A 99 1.32 -16.78 -8.33
N VAL A 100 1.88 -15.64 -7.91
CA VAL A 100 1.26 -14.33 -8.05
C VAL A 100 2.31 -13.28 -8.40
N ALA A 101 1.90 -12.28 -9.18
CA ALA A 101 2.74 -11.13 -9.51
C ALA A 101 2.60 -10.04 -8.44
N GLY A 102 2.98 -10.34 -7.19
CA GLY A 102 2.85 -9.40 -6.08
C GLY A 102 4.06 -9.44 -5.15
N SER A 103 4.31 -8.34 -4.44
CA SER A 103 5.45 -8.26 -3.52
C SER A 103 5.21 -9.07 -2.22
N PRO A 104 6.26 -9.58 -1.55
CA PRO A 104 6.10 -10.23 -0.26
C PRO A 104 5.45 -9.31 0.81
N GLY A 105 5.69 -8.00 0.72
CA GLY A 105 5.06 -7.00 1.59
C GLY A 105 3.55 -6.91 1.37
N MET A 106 3.11 -6.95 0.12
CA MET A 106 1.69 -6.98 -0.26
C MET A 106 0.99 -8.23 0.28
N LEU A 107 1.58 -9.41 0.10
CA LEU A 107 1.05 -10.66 0.65
C LEU A 107 0.98 -10.65 2.18
N TYR A 108 2.02 -10.15 2.84
CA TYR A 108 2.01 -10.00 4.29
C TYR A 108 0.92 -9.04 4.76
N GLY A 109 0.72 -7.91 4.06
CA GLY A 109 -0.34 -6.94 4.34
C GLY A 109 -1.73 -7.57 4.27
N LEU A 110 -2.02 -8.35 3.23
CA LEU A 110 -3.28 -9.09 3.10
C LEU A 110 -3.48 -10.11 4.22
N MET A 111 -2.46 -10.93 4.52
CA MET A 111 -2.53 -11.89 5.63
C MET A 111 -2.77 -11.22 6.98
N TRP A 112 -2.11 -10.07 7.23
CA TRP A 112 -2.34 -9.28 8.42
C TRP A 112 -3.78 -8.73 8.45
N PHE A 113 -4.29 -8.23 7.33
CA PHE A 113 -5.64 -7.71 7.21
C PHE A 113 -6.68 -8.80 7.51
N PHE A 114 -6.57 -9.99 6.89
CA PHE A 114 -7.50 -11.10 7.14
C PHE A 114 -7.50 -11.54 8.60
N LYS A 115 -6.34 -11.52 9.26
CA LYS A 115 -6.23 -11.92 10.66
C LYS A 115 -6.81 -10.89 11.64
N ASN A 116 -6.70 -9.60 11.33
CA ASN A 116 -6.93 -8.52 12.30
C ASN A 116 -8.15 -7.64 12.01
N ARG A 117 -8.64 -7.61 10.77
CA ARG A 117 -9.72 -6.73 10.31
C ARG A 117 -10.92 -7.47 9.72
N CYS A 118 -10.73 -8.67 9.17
CA CYS A 118 -11.83 -9.55 8.77
C CYS A 118 -12.25 -10.45 9.94
N LYS A 119 -13.36 -10.12 10.62
CA LYS A 119 -14.06 -11.03 11.52
C LYS A 119 -15.53 -11.08 11.12
#